data_AF-A0A1Y3EAY6-F1
#
_entry.id   AF-A0A1Y3EAY6-F1
#
_cell.length_a   1.000
_cell.length_b   1.000
_cell.length_c   1.000
_cell.angle_alpha   90.00
_cell.angle_beta   90.00
_cell.angle_gamma   90.00
#
_symmetry.space_group_name_H-M   'P 1'
#
loop_
_entity.id
_entity.type
_entity.pdbx_description
1 polymer ?
#
loop_
_entity_poly.entity_id
_entity_poly.type
_entity_poly.pdbx_seq_one_letter_code
_entity_poly.pdbx_strand_id
1 'polypeptide(L)'
;MVTSSSTVQSTTTPTIAMTTTTTSEMRTPSLVGSSIETLLNADDQESAKVLEPSEIIREKVAFLFNNLSQANLSSKVTEMHELLDRSFFPWLAQYLVVRRISTEANFHHLYCSFVTAFKRQVFSEATLQETFRNIKILLRTDKMLANFTDRMLLKNLGH
;
A
#
# COMPACT_ATOMS: atom_id res chain seq x y z
N MET A 1 41.26 39.52 -32.53
CA MET A 1 40.53 38.27 -32.82
C MET A 1 39.15 38.65 -33.31
N VAL A 2 38.87 38.37 -34.58
CA VAL A 2 37.66 38.80 -35.31
C VAL A 2 36.57 37.74 -35.14
N THR A 3 35.34 38.20 -34.95
CA THR A 3 34.08 37.46 -34.77
C THR A 3 33.71 36.54 -35.94
N SER A 4 33.04 35.43 -35.68
CA SER A 4 32.04 34.83 -36.60
C SER A 4 31.07 33.89 -35.87
N SER A 5 29.79 34.21 -36.02
CA SER A 5 28.60 33.48 -35.60
C SER A 5 28.30 32.29 -36.52
N SER A 6 27.50 31.32 -36.08
CA SER A 6 26.82 30.39 -36.99
C SER A 6 25.42 30.02 -36.48
N THR A 7 24.49 30.12 -37.42
CA THR A 7 23.03 30.06 -37.32
C THR A 7 22.52 28.69 -37.82
N VAL A 8 21.34 28.34 -37.32
CA VAL A 8 20.46 27.19 -37.61
C VAL A 8 20.20 26.86 -39.09
N GLN A 9 19.85 25.60 -39.37
CA GLN A 9 18.99 25.24 -40.50
C GLN A 9 18.02 24.08 -40.18
N SER A 10 16.77 24.32 -40.54
CA SER A 10 15.58 23.48 -40.41
C SER A 10 15.43 22.51 -41.60
N THR A 11 14.66 21.43 -41.44
CA THR A 11 14.09 20.69 -42.58
C THR A 11 12.62 20.37 -42.33
N THR A 12 11.82 20.68 -43.34
CA THR A 12 10.35 20.69 -43.43
C THR A 12 9.79 19.41 -44.08
N THR A 13 8.75 18.82 -43.44
CA THR A 13 7.47 18.24 -43.95
C THR A 13 7.43 17.27 -45.16
N PRO A 14 6.46 16.32 -45.27
CA PRO A 14 5.01 16.61 -45.35
C PRO A 14 4.02 15.65 -44.61
N THR A 15 2.81 16.18 -44.42
CA THR A 15 1.58 15.56 -43.90
C THR A 15 0.84 14.74 -44.97
N ILE A 16 0.30 13.55 -44.63
CA ILE A 16 -0.90 12.96 -45.26
C ILE A 16 -1.76 12.29 -44.15
N ALA A 17 -3.07 12.50 -44.24
CA ALA A 17 -4.08 12.26 -43.21
C ALA A 17 -4.86 10.93 -43.37
N MET A 18 -5.43 10.46 -42.24
CA MET A 18 -6.63 9.59 -42.04
C MET A 18 -6.61 8.18 -42.67
N THR A 19 -6.96 7.09 -41.97
CA THR A 19 -8.35 6.70 -41.66
C THR A 19 -8.37 5.42 -40.76
N THR A 20 -9.32 5.37 -39.81
CA THR A 20 -10.03 4.21 -39.23
C THR A 20 -9.35 3.12 -38.38
N THR A 21 -9.88 3.02 -37.15
CA THR A 21 -10.39 1.80 -36.48
C THR A 21 -9.35 0.76 -36.03
N THR A 22 -9.11 0.69 -34.72
CA THR A 22 -9.65 -0.37 -33.84
C THR A 22 -9.09 -0.14 -32.43
N THR A 23 -9.98 0.15 -31.49
CA THR A 23 -9.73 0.13 -30.05
C THR A 23 -9.29 -1.29 -29.67
N SER A 24 -7.99 -1.47 -29.49
CA SER A 24 -7.44 -2.57 -28.70
C SER A 24 -6.41 -1.91 -27.80
N GLU A 25 -6.89 -1.43 -26.64
CA GLU A 25 -6.02 -1.14 -25.51
C GLU A 25 -5.25 -2.42 -25.19
N MET A 26 -4.07 -2.56 -25.80
CA MET A 26 -3.04 -3.45 -25.30
C MET A 26 -2.66 -2.91 -23.93
N ARG A 27 -3.38 -3.40 -22.93
CA ARG A 27 -3.03 -3.30 -21.53
C ARG A 27 -1.59 -3.81 -21.45
N THR A 28 -0.65 -2.88 -21.32
CA THR A 28 0.73 -3.22 -21.02
C THR A 28 0.68 -4.14 -19.80
N PRO A 29 1.27 -5.34 -19.82
CA PRO A 29 1.52 -6.04 -18.58
C PRO A 29 2.56 -5.18 -17.89
N SER A 30 2.11 -4.31 -16.99
CA SER A 30 2.98 -3.71 -15.99
C SER A 30 3.67 -4.88 -15.31
N LEU A 31 4.95 -5.11 -15.63
CA LEU A 31 5.80 -6.11 -14.98
C LEU A 31 6.03 -5.78 -13.49
N VAL A 32 5.46 -4.68 -13.01
CA VAL A 32 5.20 -4.40 -11.60
C VAL A 32 3.71 -4.65 -11.36
N GLY A 33 3.30 -5.92 -11.39
CA GLY A 33 2.00 -6.33 -10.85
C GLY A 33 2.01 -5.98 -9.37
N SER A 34 1.06 -5.14 -8.94
CA SER A 34 1.08 -4.53 -7.62
C SER A 34 1.16 -5.61 -6.54
N SER A 35 2.21 -5.55 -5.73
CA SER A 35 2.66 -6.63 -4.85
C SER A 35 1.69 -7.02 -3.73
N ILE A 36 0.51 -6.41 -3.65
CA ILE A 36 -0.51 -6.64 -2.63
C ILE A 36 -1.91 -6.81 -3.22
N GLU A 37 -2.06 -6.94 -4.54
CA GLU A 37 -3.36 -7.03 -5.21
C GLU A 37 -4.24 -8.17 -4.68
N THR A 38 -3.66 -9.34 -4.41
CA THR A 38 -4.40 -10.48 -3.83
C THR A 38 -5.06 -10.10 -2.50
N LEU A 39 -4.35 -9.34 -1.66
CA LEU A 39 -4.88 -8.90 -0.37
C LEU A 39 -5.92 -7.79 -0.56
N LEU A 40 -5.62 -6.78 -1.38
CA LEU A 40 -6.54 -5.65 -1.64
C LEU A 40 -7.86 -6.11 -2.29
N ASN A 41 -7.81 -7.01 -3.27
CA ASN A 41 -9.03 -7.53 -3.92
C ASN A 41 -9.89 -8.35 -2.95
N ALA A 42 -9.25 -9.10 -2.04
CA ALA A 42 -9.96 -9.84 -0.99
C ALA A 42 -10.48 -8.90 0.11
N ASP A 43 -9.86 -7.74 0.27
CA ASP A 43 -10.28 -6.66 1.14
C ASP A 43 -11.52 -5.95 0.59
N ASP A 44 -11.55 -5.62 -0.69
CA ASP A 44 -12.65 -4.89 -1.35
C ASP A 44 -14.01 -5.61 -1.26
N GLN A 45 -14.00 -6.94 -1.09
CA GLN A 45 -15.21 -7.73 -0.88
C GLN A 45 -15.80 -7.59 0.53
N GLU A 46 -15.00 -7.19 1.52
CA GLU A 46 -15.37 -7.17 2.95
C GLU A 46 -15.21 -5.77 3.59
N SER A 47 -14.46 -4.86 2.94
CA SER A 47 -14.27 -3.45 3.32
C SER A 47 -15.58 -2.69 3.47
N ALA A 48 -16.66 -3.19 2.84
CA ALA A 48 -18.03 -2.74 3.03
C ALA A 48 -18.51 -2.75 4.50
N LYS A 49 -17.81 -3.44 5.42
CA LYS A 49 -18.13 -3.48 6.86
C LYS A 49 -17.28 -2.55 7.72
N VAL A 50 -16.22 -1.96 7.18
CA VAL A 50 -15.27 -1.15 7.96
C VAL A 50 -15.48 0.32 7.63
N LEU A 51 -15.62 1.15 8.66
CA LEU A 51 -15.71 2.60 8.49
C LEU A 51 -14.36 3.14 8.03
N GLU A 52 -14.35 3.73 6.84
CA GLU A 52 -13.16 4.37 6.28
C GLU A 52 -13.12 5.86 6.66
N PRO A 53 -12.00 6.36 7.22
CA PRO A 53 -11.84 7.78 7.51
C PRO A 53 -11.64 8.60 6.22
N SER A 54 -11.73 9.92 6.34
CA SER A 54 -11.51 10.83 5.20
C SER A 54 -10.09 10.71 4.63
N GLU A 55 -9.92 11.05 3.35
CA GLU A 55 -8.62 11.01 2.66
C GLU A 55 -7.49 11.70 3.45
N ILE A 56 -7.79 12.88 3.98
CA ILE A 56 -6.86 13.69 4.78
C ILE A 56 -6.33 12.90 5.98
N ILE A 57 -7.20 12.13 6.64
CA ILE A 57 -6.81 11.30 7.78
C ILE A 57 -5.96 10.12 7.30
N ARG A 58 -6.32 9.47 6.19
CA ARG A 58 -5.55 8.36 5.61
C ARG A 58 -4.12 8.78 5.26
N GLU A 59 -3.96 9.94 4.64
CA GLU A 59 -2.66 10.53 4.31
C GLU A 59 -1.83 10.80 5.57
N LYS A 60 -2.44 11.37 6.61
CA LYS A 60 -1.77 11.62 7.90
C LYS A 60 -1.33 10.32 8.57
N VAL A 61 -2.17 9.28 8.56
CA VAL A 61 -1.81 7.95 9.06
C VAL A 61 -0.64 7.37 8.28
N ALA A 62 -0.66 7.47 6.95
CA ALA A 62 0.43 7.00 6.11
C ALA A 62 1.74 7.74 6.40
N PHE A 63 1.69 9.06 6.57
CA PHE A 63 2.82 9.89 6.95
C PHE A 63 3.37 9.50 8.33
N LEU A 64 2.49 9.22 9.29
CA LEU A 64 2.85 8.80 10.63
C LEU A 64 3.66 7.49 10.62
N PHE A 65 3.16 6.46 9.93
CA PHE A 65 3.86 5.18 9.82
C PHE A 65 5.17 5.28 9.03
N ASN A 66 5.24 6.13 8.00
CA ASN A 66 6.48 6.36 7.26
C ASN A 66 7.60 6.94 8.12
N ASN A 67 7.24 7.75 9.13
CA ASN A 67 8.20 8.42 10.01
C ASN A 67 8.27 7.79 11.42
N LEU A 68 7.70 6.58 11.58
CA LEU A 68 7.70 5.89 12.85
C LEU A 68 9.09 5.33 13.15
N SER A 69 9.55 5.49 14.38
CA SER A 69 10.79 4.92 14.89
C SER A 69 10.64 4.56 16.37
N GLN A 70 11.57 3.77 16.92
CA GLN A 70 11.55 3.44 18.34
C GLN A 70 11.67 4.69 19.23
N ALA A 71 12.49 5.67 18.81
CA ALA A 71 12.72 6.89 19.58
C ALA A 71 11.49 7.80 19.68
N ASN A 72 10.63 7.82 18.66
CA ASN A 72 9.45 8.67 18.61
C ASN A 72 8.12 7.90 18.84
N LEU A 73 8.20 6.61 19.17
CA LEU A 73 7.06 5.70 19.29
C LEU A 73 5.95 6.24 20.19
N SER A 74 6.30 6.63 21.42
CA SER A 74 5.33 7.12 22.40
C SER A 74 4.60 8.37 21.93
N SER A 75 5.32 9.29 21.28
CA SER A 75 4.72 10.52 20.74
C SER A 75 3.78 10.21 19.58
N LYS A 76 4.19 9.31 18.67
CA LYS A 76 3.40 8.90 17.50
C LYS A 76 2.14 8.13 17.88
N VAL A 77 2.18 7.36 18.96
CA VAL A 77 0.98 6.71 19.52
C VAL A 77 -0.03 7.75 20.04
N THR A 78 0.44 8.77 20.77
CA THR A 78 -0.44 9.85 21.25
C THR A 78 -1.05 10.61 20.08
N GLU A 79 -0.24 10.99 19.09
CA GLU A 79 -0.72 11.64 17.86
C GLU A 79 -1.77 10.80 17.14
N MET A 80 -1.61 9.47 17.09
CA MET A 80 -2.60 8.58 16.50
C MET A 80 -3.92 8.54 17.28
N HIS A 81 -3.88 8.58 18.63
CA HIS A 81 -5.10 8.63 19.45
C HIS A 81 -5.88 9.94 19.29
N GLU A 82 -5.18 11.03 18.99
CA GLU A 82 -5.81 12.33 18.70
C GLU A 82 -6.35 12.41 17.27
N LEU A 83 -5.69 11.72 16.33
CA LEU A 83 -6.05 11.70 14.92
C LEU A 83 -7.26 10.80 14.61
N LEU A 84 -7.38 9.66 15.30
CA LEU A 84 -8.36 8.62 15.01
C LEU A 84 -9.24 8.28 16.21
N ASP A 85 -10.55 8.30 15.98
CA ASP A 85 -11.53 7.75 16.90
C ASP A 85 -11.50 6.22 16.92
N ARG A 86 -12.01 5.64 18.02
CA ARG A 86 -12.06 4.18 18.23
C ARG A 86 -12.82 3.43 17.14
N SER A 87 -13.79 4.10 16.50
CA SER A 87 -14.57 3.56 15.39
C SER A 87 -13.73 3.20 14.17
N PHE A 88 -12.56 3.83 14.02
CA PHE A 88 -11.63 3.60 12.91
C PHE A 88 -10.51 2.61 13.24
N PHE A 89 -10.48 2.03 14.44
CA PHE A 89 -9.44 1.05 14.80
C PHE A 89 -9.44 -0.21 13.92
N PRO A 90 -10.60 -0.75 13.49
CA PRO A 90 -10.61 -1.85 12.52
C PRO A 90 -9.95 -1.46 11.20
N TRP A 91 -10.23 -0.25 10.69
CA TRP A 91 -9.58 0.29 9.49
C TRP A 91 -8.07 0.46 9.67
N LEU A 92 -7.64 0.99 10.83
CA LEU A 92 -6.22 1.16 11.14
C LEU A 92 -5.49 -0.20 11.19
N ALA A 93 -6.14 -1.22 11.75
CA ALA A 93 -5.59 -2.57 11.82
C ALA A 93 -5.42 -3.18 10.42
N GLN A 94 -6.45 -3.05 9.58
CA GLN A 94 -6.43 -3.42 8.16
C GLN A 94 -5.31 -2.71 7.40
N TYR A 95 -5.21 -1.39 7.53
CA TYR A 95 -4.13 -0.61 6.94
C TYR A 95 -2.74 -1.13 7.39
N LEU A 96 -2.55 -1.31 8.70
CA LEU A 96 -1.28 -1.75 9.26
C LEU A 96 -0.87 -3.14 8.74
N VAL A 97 -1.79 -4.11 8.77
CA VAL A 97 -1.50 -5.48 8.36
C VAL A 97 -1.29 -5.58 6.86
N VAL A 98 -2.22 -5.02 6.07
CA VAL A 98 -2.22 -5.19 4.60
C VAL A 98 -1.13 -4.36 3.94
N ARG A 99 -0.87 -3.13 4.40
CA ARG A 99 0.06 -2.22 3.71
C ARG A 99 1.45 -2.13 4.32
N ARG A 100 1.62 -2.46 5.61
CA ARG A 100 2.91 -2.34 6.30
C ARG A 100 3.48 -3.70 6.70
N ILE A 101 2.77 -4.48 7.52
CA ILE A 101 3.29 -5.77 8.02
C ILE A 101 3.46 -6.77 6.87
N SER A 102 2.55 -6.84 5.90
CA SER A 102 2.68 -7.78 4.79
C SER A 102 3.92 -7.52 3.90
N THR A 103 4.43 -6.28 3.86
CA THR A 103 5.46 -5.82 2.92
C THR A 103 6.79 -5.47 3.58
N GLU A 104 6.79 -5.01 4.83
CA GLU A 104 7.93 -4.40 5.51
C GLU A 104 8.45 -5.26 6.69
N ALA A 105 8.97 -6.45 6.39
CA ALA A 105 9.48 -7.42 7.39
C ALA A 105 10.45 -6.84 8.43
N ASN A 106 11.29 -5.90 8.00
CA ASN A 106 12.31 -5.28 8.85
C ASN A 106 11.71 -4.44 9.99
N PHE A 107 10.46 -3.99 9.87
CA PHE A 107 9.79 -3.14 10.86
C PHE A 107 8.79 -3.89 11.74
N HIS A 108 8.68 -5.22 11.64
CA HIS A 108 7.72 -5.99 12.45
C HIS A 108 7.88 -5.75 13.95
N HIS A 109 9.12 -5.74 14.44
CA HIS A 109 9.36 -5.47 15.86
C HIS A 109 8.85 -4.08 16.26
N LEU A 110 9.07 -3.07 15.41
CA LEU A 110 8.58 -1.71 15.63
C LEU A 110 7.05 -1.62 15.59
N TYR A 111 6.39 -2.30 14.65
CA TYR A 111 4.93 -2.34 14.59
C TYR A 111 4.32 -3.09 15.76
N CYS A 112 4.96 -4.18 16.22
CA CYS A 112 4.55 -4.89 17.43
C CYS A 112 4.70 -3.99 18.67
N SER A 113 5.81 -3.25 18.79
CA SER A 113 5.97 -2.22 19.82
C SER A 113 4.88 -1.15 19.73
N PHE A 114 4.51 -0.71 18.53
CA PHE A 114 3.42 0.26 18.31
C PHE A 114 2.08 -0.28 18.78
N VAL A 115 1.67 -1.48 18.36
CA VAL A 115 0.39 -2.09 18.78
C VAL A 115 0.34 -2.27 20.30
N THR A 116 1.45 -2.68 20.91
CA THR A 116 1.57 -2.83 22.36
C THR A 116 1.46 -1.47 23.07
N ALA A 117 2.19 -0.46 22.58
CA ALA A 117 2.18 0.89 23.13
C ALA A 117 0.84 1.61 22.92
N PHE A 118 0.07 1.24 21.90
CA PHE A 118 -1.26 1.79 21.62
C PHE A 118 -2.26 1.49 22.76
N LYS A 119 -2.03 0.44 23.57
CA LYS A 119 -2.77 0.11 24.80
C LYS A 119 -4.30 0.08 24.63
N ARG A 120 -4.78 -0.38 23.47
CA ARG A 120 -6.20 -0.63 23.20
C ARG A 120 -6.39 -2.08 22.79
N GLN A 121 -7.02 -2.86 23.67
CA GLN A 121 -7.30 -4.28 23.44
C GLN A 121 -8.03 -4.50 22.11
N VAL A 122 -9.04 -3.66 21.82
CA VAL A 122 -9.81 -3.71 20.56
C VAL A 122 -8.92 -3.59 19.32
N PHE A 123 -7.90 -2.72 19.37
CA PHE A 123 -6.98 -2.54 18.25
C PHE A 123 -6.03 -3.73 18.11
N SER A 124 -5.53 -4.27 19.21
CA SER A 124 -4.67 -5.47 19.20
C SER A 124 -5.42 -6.70 18.68
N GLU A 125 -6.67 -6.89 19.11
CA GLU A 125 -7.55 -7.97 18.63
C GLU A 125 -7.88 -7.81 17.15
N ALA A 126 -8.24 -6.59 16.71
CA ALA A 126 -8.46 -6.31 15.30
C ALA A 126 -7.22 -6.60 14.46
N THR A 127 -6.03 -6.17 14.91
CA THR A 127 -4.75 -6.46 14.23
C THR A 127 -4.52 -7.96 14.10
N LEU A 128 -4.74 -8.73 15.17
CA LEU A 128 -4.54 -10.17 15.14
C LEU A 128 -5.54 -10.89 14.23
N GLN A 129 -6.83 -10.54 14.31
CA GLN A 129 -7.87 -11.08 13.44
C GLN A 129 -7.53 -10.83 11.98
N GLU A 130 -7.07 -9.63 11.68
CA GLU A 130 -6.71 -9.20 10.35
C GLU A 130 -5.47 -9.93 9.81
N THR A 131 -4.44 -10.13 10.64
CA THR A 131 -3.29 -10.98 10.29
C THR A 131 -3.75 -12.40 9.92
N PHE A 132 -4.57 -13.04 10.76
CA PHE A 132 -5.09 -14.38 10.46
C PHE A 132 -5.96 -14.43 9.22
N ARG A 133 -6.77 -13.40 8.98
CA ARG A 133 -7.62 -13.29 7.78
C ARG A 133 -6.75 -13.28 6.52
N ASN A 134 -5.75 -12.41 6.46
CA ASN A 134 -4.84 -12.30 5.32
C ASN A 134 -4.04 -13.59 5.10
N ILE A 135 -3.57 -14.24 6.16
CA ILE A 135 -2.93 -15.56 6.09
C ILE A 135 -3.89 -16.60 5.47
N LYS A 136 -5.15 -16.65 5.92
CA LYS A 136 -6.15 -17.59 5.37
C LYS A 136 -6.43 -17.34 3.89
N ILE A 137 -6.48 -16.08 3.45
CA ILE A 137 -6.65 -15.73 2.04
C ILE A 137 -5.48 -16.28 1.23
N LEU A 138 -4.24 -15.97 1.63
CA LEU A 138 -3.04 -16.43 0.93
C LEU A 138 -2.89 -17.96 0.93
N LEU A 139 -3.34 -18.64 1.99
CA LEU A 139 -3.34 -20.11 2.06
C LEU A 139 -4.42 -20.77 1.19
N ARG A 140 -5.51 -20.05 0.87
CA ARG A 140 -6.58 -20.53 -0.01
C ARG A 140 -6.30 -20.24 -1.48
N THR A 141 -5.45 -19.26 -1.77
CA THR A 141 -4.97 -19.00 -3.14
C THR A 141 -4.30 -20.26 -3.69
N ASP A 142 -4.72 -20.70 -4.87
CA ASP A 142 -4.19 -21.90 -5.52
C ASP A 142 -2.67 -21.78 -5.65
N LYS A 143 -1.93 -22.79 -5.15
CA LYS A 143 -0.46 -22.80 -5.14
C LYS A 143 0.15 -22.72 -6.54
N MET A 144 -0.59 -23.14 -7.57
CA MET A 144 -0.18 -23.04 -8.98
C MET A 144 -0.32 -21.61 -9.54
N LEU A 145 -1.21 -20.79 -8.95
CA LEU A 145 -1.45 -19.39 -9.32
C LEU A 145 -0.79 -18.40 -8.34
N ALA A 146 -0.39 -18.87 -7.16
CA ALA A 146 0.26 -18.06 -6.15
C ALA A 146 1.63 -17.57 -6.64
N ASN A 147 1.73 -16.25 -6.79
CA ASN A 147 2.92 -15.60 -7.30
C ASN A 147 4.05 -15.64 -6.25
N PHE A 148 5.30 -15.41 -6.69
CA PHE A 148 6.44 -15.27 -5.76
C PHE A 148 6.15 -14.26 -4.66
N THR A 149 5.47 -13.17 -5.02
CA THR A 149 5.03 -12.13 -4.12
C THR A 149 4.08 -12.65 -3.03
N ASP A 150 3.05 -13.43 -3.38
CA ASP A 150 2.10 -13.98 -2.39
C ASP A 150 2.80 -14.85 -1.35
N ARG A 151 3.81 -15.62 -1.77
CA ARG A 151 4.64 -16.43 -0.87
C ARG A 151 5.48 -15.55 0.07
N MET A 152 5.98 -14.42 -0.42
CA MET A 152 6.69 -13.44 0.41
C MET A 152 5.75 -12.78 1.43
N LEU A 153 4.56 -12.34 1.00
CA LEU A 153 3.55 -11.75 1.89
C LEU A 153 3.17 -12.73 3.00
N LEU A 154 2.94 -14.00 2.65
CA LEU A 154 2.59 -15.04 3.62
C LEU A 154 3.72 -15.28 4.63
N LYS A 155 4.98 -15.28 4.16
CA LYS A 155 6.14 -15.40 5.03
C LYS A 155 6.26 -14.21 5.99
N ASN A 156 5.99 -13.00 5.51
CA ASN A 156 6.02 -11.80 6.34
C ASN A 156 4.92 -11.85 7.41
N LEU A 157 3.68 -12.14 7.03
CA LEU A 157 2.57 -12.24 7.98
C LEU A 157 2.75 -13.34 9.04
N GLY A 158 3.55 -14.37 8.75
CA GLY A 158 3.86 -15.46 9.67
C GLY A 158 5.09 -15.27 10.57
N HIS A 159 5.84 -14.17 10.44
CA HIS A 159 7.07 -13.89 11.20
C HIS A 159 6.80 -13.16 12.52
#